data_AF-A0A536HJ09-F1
#
_entry.id   AF-A0A536HJ09-F1
#
_cell.length_a   1.000
_cell.length_b   1.000
_cell.length_c   1.000
_cell.angle_alpha   90.00
_cell.angle_beta   90.00
_cell.angle_gamma   90.00
#
_symmetry.space_group_name_H-M   'P 1'
#
loop_
_entity.id
_entity.type
_entity.pdbx_description
1 polymer ?
#
loop_
_entity_poly.entity_id
_entity_poly.type
_entity_poly.pdbx_seq_one_letter_code
_entity_poly.pdbx_strand_id
1 'polypeptide(L)'
;MITEQQHYDPMTQIQHYARHLTFLHPRGQQEEKTLHTALRYVFPQEMEALLFYNGFQIRSCYGNWQQEPLTASSPSMIYVCQRRV
;
A
#
# COMPACT_ATOMS: atom_id res chain seq x y z
N MET A 1 11.22 -22.48 -1.24
CA MET A 1 9.89 -22.44 -1.88
C MET A 1 9.09 -21.28 -1.29
N ILE A 2 8.28 -20.60 -2.08
CA ILE A 2 7.40 -19.53 -1.59
C ILE A 2 5.97 -19.86 -2.01
N THR A 3 5.03 -19.84 -1.06
CA THR A 3 3.60 -19.87 -1.35
C THR A 3 2.93 -18.63 -0.76
N GLU A 4 1.87 -18.17 -1.42
CA GLU A 4 1.13 -16.99 -1.02
C GLU A 4 -0.36 -17.28 -1.01
N GLN A 5 -1.02 -16.89 0.06
CA GLN A 5 -2.47 -16.87 0.19
C GLN A 5 -2.92 -15.43 0.31
N GLN A 6 -4.02 -15.09 -0.36
CA GLN A 6 -4.56 -13.74 -0.38
C GLN A 6 -6.06 -13.78 -0.05
N HIS A 7 -6.50 -12.83 0.77
CA HIS A 7 -7.91 -12.67 1.14
C HIS A 7 -8.24 -11.17 1.20
N TYR A 8 -9.25 -10.76 0.45
CA TYR A 8 -9.76 -9.40 0.50
C TYR A 8 -10.93 -9.32 1.47
N ASP A 9 -10.83 -8.46 2.48
CA ASP A 9 -11.94 -8.10 3.37
C ASP A 9 -12.65 -6.86 2.79
N PRO A 10 -13.85 -7.03 2.19
CA PRO A 10 -14.57 -5.92 1.58
C PRO A 10 -15.18 -4.96 2.61
N MET A 11 -15.37 -5.38 3.87
CA MET A 11 -15.94 -4.53 4.92
C MET A 11 -14.93 -3.48 5.39
N THR A 12 -13.66 -3.86 5.46
CA THR A 12 -12.57 -2.96 5.90
C THR A 12 -11.70 -2.44 4.76
N GLN A 13 -11.95 -2.91 3.52
CA GLN A 13 -11.15 -2.63 2.31
C GLN A 13 -9.66 -2.96 2.50
N ILE A 14 -9.38 -4.11 3.13
CA ILE A 14 -8.02 -4.57 3.40
C ILE A 14 -7.74 -5.84 2.61
N GLN A 15 -6.65 -5.82 1.85
CA GLN A 15 -6.07 -7.01 1.24
C GLN A 15 -5.08 -7.65 2.22
N HIS A 16 -5.38 -8.85 2.68
CA HIS A 16 -4.51 -9.65 3.52
C HIS A 16 -3.67 -10.60 2.65
N TYR A 17 -2.39 -10.70 2.99
CA TYR A 17 -1.44 -11.67 2.43
C TYR A 17 -0.84 -12.50 3.55
N ALA A 18 -0.78 -13.81 3.34
CA ALA A 18 0.04 -14.72 4.12
C ALA A 18 1.06 -15.37 3.18
N ARG A 19 2.34 -15.11 3.40
CA ARG A 19 3.43 -15.66 2.59
C ARG A 19 4.20 -16.67 3.41
N HIS A 20 4.22 -17.92 2.97
CA HIS A 20 4.98 -18.99 3.60
C HIS A 20 6.28 -19.21 2.83
N LEU A 21 7.40 -19.10 3.53
CA LEU A 21 8.75 -19.22 3.02
C LEU A 21 9.35 -20.51 3.57
N THR A 22 9.77 -21.39 2.68
CA THR A 22 10.53 -22.59 3.04
C THR A 22 11.96 -22.43 2.55
N PHE A 23 12.92 -22.49 3.47
CA PHE A 23 14.34 -22.45 3.20
C PHE A 23 14.92 -23.86 3.37
N LEU A 24 15.72 -24.30 2.40
CA LEU A 24 16.47 -25.55 2.46
C LEU A 24 17.94 -25.21 2.63
N HIS A 25 18.51 -25.62 3.74
CA HIS A 25 19.91 -25.38 4.07
C HIS A 25 20.80 -26.53 3.54
N PRO A 26 22.10 -26.29 3.28
CA PRO A 26 23.00 -27.29 2.68
C PRO A 26 23.12 -28.62 3.43
N ARG A 27 22.77 -28.68 4.72
CA ARG A 27 22.78 -29.90 5.54
C ARG A 27 21.43 -30.63 5.59
N GLY A 28 20.49 -30.26 4.72
CA GLY A 28 19.13 -30.82 4.70
C GLY A 28 18.21 -30.27 5.79
N GLN A 29 18.65 -29.27 6.56
CA GLN A 29 17.77 -28.56 7.49
C GLN A 29 16.77 -27.71 6.70
N GLN A 30 15.49 -27.84 7.06
CA GLN A 30 14.41 -27.03 6.53
C GLN A 30 13.99 -26.01 7.59
N GLU A 31 13.85 -24.75 7.17
CA GLU A 31 13.31 -23.67 7.98
C GLU A 31 12.06 -23.12 7.31
N GLU A 32 11.02 -22.89 8.10
CA GLU A 32 9.76 -22.32 7.62
C GLU A 32 9.49 -20.99 8.33
N LYS A 33 9.10 -20.00 7.53
CA LYS A 33 8.73 -18.67 8.02
C LYS A 33 7.44 -18.23 7.36
N THR A 34 6.50 -17.73 8.17
CA THR A 34 5.28 -17.09 7.66
C THR A 34 5.37 -15.59 7.87
N LEU A 35 5.03 -14.81 6.84
CA LEU A 35 4.91 -13.35 6.88
C LEU A 35 3.46 -12.96 6.62
N HIS A 36 2.95 -12.02 7.42
CA HIS A 36 1.62 -11.45 7.23
C HIS A 36 1.72 -9.98 6.84
N THR A 37 1.01 -9.60 5.80
CA THR A 37 0.92 -8.21 5.33
C THR A 37 -0.54 -7.84 5.12
N ALA A 38 -0.92 -6.65 5.54
CA ALA A 38 -2.25 -6.07 5.30
C ALA A 38 -2.08 -4.75 4.53
N LEU A 39 -2.71 -4.65 3.36
CA LEU A 39 -2.65 -3.46 2.51
C LEU A 39 -4.04 -2.85 2.38
N ARG A 40 -4.15 -1.54 2.61
CA ARG A 40 -5.33 -0.76 2.25
C ARG A 40 -4.98 0.11 1.06
N TYR A 41 -5.66 -0.14 -0.04
CA TYR A 41 -5.61 0.74 -1.21
C TYR A 41 -6.72 1.78 -1.08
N VAL A 42 -6.37 3.04 -1.30
CA VAL A 42 -7.34 4.14 -1.33
C VAL A 42 -7.33 4.74 -2.72
N PHE A 43 -8.50 5.04 -3.25
CA PHE A 43 -8.61 5.81 -4.49
C PHE A 43 -8.16 7.26 -4.27
N PRO A 44 -7.65 7.95 -5.30
CA PRO A 44 -7.29 9.37 -5.20
C PRO A 44 -8.41 10.23 -4.60
N GLN A 45 -9.65 9.98 -5.01
CA GLN A 45 -10.84 10.72 -4.56
C GLN A 45 -11.10 10.50 -3.06
N GLU A 46 -10.86 9.30 -2.53
CA GLU A 46 -11.01 9.00 -1.10
C GLU A 46 -9.93 9.71 -0.28
N MET A 47 -8.68 9.70 -0.78
CA MET A 47 -7.58 10.42 -0.15
C MET A 47 -7.84 11.93 -0.13
N GLU A 48 -8.34 12.49 -1.24
CA GLU A 48 -8.69 13.90 -1.36
C GLU A 48 -9.82 14.30 -0.40
N ALA A 49 -10.86 13.47 -0.29
CA ALA A 49 -11.94 13.68 0.66
C ALA A 49 -11.41 13.65 2.12
N LEU A 50 -10.58 12.66 2.47
CA LEU A 50 -9.96 12.57 3.80
C LEU A 50 -9.13 13.81 4.12
N LEU A 51 -8.29 14.27 3.20
CA LEU A 51 -7.50 15.49 3.36
C LEU A 51 -8.39 16.72 3.55
N PHE A 52 -9.42 16.86 2.71
CA PHE A 52 -10.37 17.99 2.80
C PHE A 52 -11.05 18.05 4.17
N TYR A 53 -11.67 16.94 4.61
CA TYR A 53 -12.44 16.90 5.85
C TYR A 53 -11.56 17.01 7.10
N ASN A 54 -10.27 16.67 7.01
CA ASN A 54 -9.30 16.86 8.08
C ASN A 54 -8.58 18.22 8.01
N GLY A 55 -9.12 19.19 7.27
CA GLY A 55 -8.63 20.56 7.28
C GLY A 55 -7.35 20.77 6.47
N PHE A 56 -7.08 19.96 5.45
CA PHE A 56 -5.96 20.17 4.54
C PHE A 56 -6.40 20.75 3.21
N GLN A 57 -5.65 21.73 2.72
CA GLN A 57 -5.71 22.20 1.34
C GLN A 57 -4.60 21.49 0.55
N ILE A 58 -4.98 20.81 -0.53
CA ILE A 58 -4.04 20.20 -1.45
C ILE A 58 -3.44 21.31 -2.32
N ARG A 59 -2.11 21.40 -2.33
CA ARG A 59 -1.34 22.34 -3.18
C ARG A 59 -0.92 21.68 -4.48
N SER A 60 -0.50 20.42 -4.40
CA SER A 60 -0.03 19.62 -5.52
C SER A 60 -0.30 18.14 -5.29
N CYS A 61 -0.43 17.38 -6.37
CA CYS A 61 -0.46 15.92 -6.35
C CYS A 61 0.45 15.40 -7.47
N TYR A 62 1.35 14.48 -7.13
CA TYR A 62 2.33 13.90 -8.06
C TYR A 62 2.27 12.38 -8.09
N GLY A 63 2.54 11.80 -9.25
CA GLY A 63 2.60 10.36 -9.48
C GLY A 63 3.92 9.71 -9.06
N ASN A 64 4.98 10.52 -8.91
CA ASN A 64 6.32 10.08 -8.52
C ASN A 64 7.16 11.23 -7.95
N TRP A 65 8.38 10.91 -7.54
CA TRP A 65 9.32 11.86 -6.94
C TRP A 65 9.91 12.87 -7.93
N GLN A 66 9.75 12.64 -9.24
CA GLN A 66 10.09 13.58 -10.30
C GLN A 66 9.00 14.64 -10.52
N GLN A 67 7.95 14.63 -9.69
CA GLN A 67 6.83 15.56 -9.74
C GLN A 67 6.01 15.46 -11.03
N GLU A 68 6.01 14.29 -11.68
CA GLU A 68 5.13 14.07 -12.82
C GLU A 68 3.66 14.02 -12.37
N PRO A 69 2.69 14.39 -13.23
CA PRO A 69 1.27 14.33 -12.90
C PRO A 69 0.86 12.94 -12.42
N LEU A 70 -0.07 12.87 -11.46
CA LEU A 70 -0.67 11.60 -11.07
C LEU A 70 -1.49 11.01 -12.23
N THR A 71 -1.23 9.74 -12.52
CA THR A 71 -1.92 8.96 -13.57
C THR A 71 -2.24 7.56 -13.05
N ALA A 72 -3.09 6.82 -13.78
CA ALA A 72 -3.40 5.42 -13.45
C ALA A 72 -2.18 4.48 -13.48
N SER A 73 -1.09 4.86 -14.16
CA SER A 73 0.17 4.11 -14.21
C SER A 73 1.20 4.59 -13.20
N SER A 74 0.87 5.58 -12.38
CA SER A 74 1.81 6.14 -11.41
C SER A 74 2.15 5.11 -10.31
N PRO A 75 3.43 5.00 -9.92
CA PRO A 75 3.84 4.08 -8.85
C PRO A 75 3.43 4.57 -7.46
N SER A 76 3.03 5.82 -7.29
CA SER A 76 2.70 6.42 -6.01
C SER A 76 1.71 7.57 -6.15
N MET A 77 1.06 7.93 -5.04
CA MET A 77 0.33 9.19 -4.90
C MET A 77 1.05 10.05 -3.86
N ILE A 78 1.62 11.19 -4.28
CA ILE A 78 2.36 12.11 -3.40
C ILE A 78 1.58 13.41 -3.29
N TYR A 79 0.91 13.63 -2.17
CA TYR A 79 0.14 14.84 -1.89
C TYR A 79 0.97 15.86 -1.11
N VAL A 80 1.11 17.06 -1.65
CA VAL A 80 1.67 18.21 -0.94
C VAL A 80 0.51 19.02 -0.39
N CYS A 81 0.40 19.06 0.93
CA CYS A 81 -0.73 19.68 1.61
C CYS A 81 -0.30 20.84 2.51
N GLN A 82 -1.19 21.81 2.67
CA GLN A 82 -1.10 22.85 3.68
C GLN A 82 -2.29 22.73 4.63
N ARG A 83 -2.07 22.87 5.93
CA ARG A 83 -3.17 22.94 6.91
C ARG A 83 -3.98 24.23 6.70
N ARG A 84 -5.31 24.10 6.63
CA ARG A 84 -6.24 25.22 6.69
C ARG A 84 -6.26 25.72 8.13
N VAL A 85 -5.98 27.00 8.32
CA VAL A 85 -6.00 27.66 9.63
C VAL A 85 -7.45 27.90 10.04
#